data_AF-A0A7S1DXK2-F1
#
_entry.id   AF-A0A7S1DXK2-F1
#
_cell.length_a   1.000
_cell.length_b   1.000
_cell.length_c   1.000
_cell.angle_alpha   90.00
_cell.angle_beta   90.00
_cell.angle_gamma   90.00
#
_symmetry.space_group_name_H-M   'P 1'
#
loop_
_entity.id
_entity.type
_entity.pdbx_description
1 polymer ?
#
loop_
_entity_poly.entity_id
_entity_poly.type
_entity_poly.pdbx_seq_one_letter_code
_entity_poly.pdbx_strand_id
1 'polypeptide(L)'
;EVSGGAGAEEAAREKLGLKRITLFGSIVILTNTICGPGMVVLPRVYQEAGYVIPTLVFMLICISSSLASTFLCDCMARIPGNSRFERRIEFVNIFDNMWGKWGLRVAQAMFMVNMMAQTVSSIIANAQVMDSLVVFLNP
;
A
#
# COMPACT_ATOMS: atom_id res chain seq x y z
N GLU A 1 -33.25 1.45 -29.82
CA GLU A 1 -32.64 2.44 -28.90
C GLU A 1 -31.61 1.78 -27.99
N VAL A 2 -30.32 1.80 -28.34
CA VAL A 2 -29.21 1.34 -27.47
C VAL A 2 -28.02 2.29 -27.63
N SER A 3 -28.24 3.58 -27.37
CA SER A 3 -27.19 4.61 -27.50
C SER A 3 -27.15 5.59 -26.31
N GLY A 4 -27.91 5.31 -25.24
CA GLY A 4 -27.99 6.17 -24.04
C GLY A 4 -27.09 5.75 -22.87
N GLY A 5 -26.50 4.55 -22.89
CA GLY A 5 -25.73 4.01 -21.75
C GLY A 5 -24.24 4.35 -21.76
N ALA A 6 -23.64 4.57 -22.94
CA ALA A 6 -22.20 4.77 -23.08
C ALA A 6 -21.71 6.11 -22.49
N GLY A 7 -22.51 7.17 -22.60
CA GLY A 7 -22.15 8.50 -22.09
C GLY A 7 -22.18 8.61 -20.56
N ALA A 8 -23.02 7.81 -19.88
CA ALA A 8 -23.05 7.76 -18.42
C ALA A 8 -21.85 6.96 -17.85
N GLU A 9 -21.43 5.91 -18.55
CA GLU A 9 -20.26 5.11 -18.18
C GLU A 9 -18.96 5.87 -18.43
N GLU A 10 -18.87 6.65 -19.52
CA GLU A 10 -17.73 7.56 -19.76
C GLU A 10 -17.67 8.72 -18.77
N ALA A 11 -18.80 9.36 -18.44
CA ALA A 11 -18.83 10.43 -17.44
C ALA A 11 -18.52 9.92 -16.02
N ALA A 12 -18.88 8.66 -15.69
CA ALA A 12 -18.46 8.01 -14.45
C ALA A 12 -16.95 7.72 -14.46
N ARG A 13 -16.39 7.26 -15.59
CA ARG A 13 -14.94 7.04 -15.77
C ARG A 13 -14.13 8.33 -15.68
N GLU A 14 -14.70 9.45 -16.12
CA GLU A 14 -14.08 10.78 -16.01
C GLU A 14 -14.11 11.31 -14.57
N LYS A 15 -15.24 11.16 -13.85
CA LYS A 15 -15.34 11.48 -12.41
C LYS A 15 -14.49 10.59 -11.50
N LEU A 16 -14.20 9.36 -11.94
CA LEU A 16 -13.37 8.39 -11.21
C LEU A 16 -11.85 8.55 -11.47
N GLY A 17 -11.46 9.58 -12.23
CA GLY A 17 -10.07 9.89 -12.51
C GLY A 17 -9.45 8.90 -13.50
N LEU A 18 -9.22 9.38 -14.73
CA LEU A 18 -8.50 8.68 -15.79
C LEU A 18 -7.27 7.95 -15.23
N LYS A 19 -7.02 6.73 -15.73
CA LYS A 19 -5.85 5.89 -15.38
C LYS A 19 -4.56 6.50 -15.95
N ARG A 20 -4.20 7.69 -15.46
CA ARG A 20 -3.13 8.56 -15.98
C ARG A 20 -1.88 8.57 -15.11
N ILE A 21 -1.69 7.56 -14.26
CA ILE A 21 -0.43 7.44 -13.54
C ILE A 21 0.65 6.95 -14.52
N THR A 22 1.62 7.80 -14.80
CA THR A 22 2.82 7.44 -15.55
C THR A 22 3.67 6.50 -14.70
N LEU A 23 4.53 5.67 -15.29
CA LEU A 23 5.46 4.81 -14.54
C LEU A 23 6.27 5.60 -13.51
N PHE A 24 6.72 6.80 -13.88
CA PHE A 24 7.41 7.70 -12.96
C PHE A 24 6.53 8.12 -11.78
N GLY A 25 5.27 8.51 -12.03
CA GLY A 25 4.31 8.85 -10.97
C GLY A 25 4.03 7.66 -10.04
N SER A 26 3.99 6.43 -10.59
CA SER A 26 3.79 5.22 -9.81
C SER A 26 4.97 4.93 -8.89
N ILE A 27 6.21 5.10 -9.36
CA ILE A 27 7.41 4.92 -8.54
C ILE A 27 7.44 5.94 -7.40
N VAL A 28 7.18 7.21 -7.70
CA VAL A 28 7.18 8.28 -6.69
C VAL A 28 6.13 8.01 -5.60
N ILE A 29 4.91 7.64 -5.98
CA ILE A 29 3.85 7.33 -5.00
C ILE A 29 4.20 6.10 -4.16
N LEU A 30 4.77 5.06 -4.78
CA LEU A 30 5.19 3.85 -4.07
C LEU A 30 6.31 4.17 -3.07
N THR A 31 7.34 4.90 -3.50
CA THR A 31 8.45 5.31 -2.63
C THR A 31 7.94 6.17 -1.48
N ASN A 32 7.05 7.14 -1.73
CA ASN A 32 6.48 7.97 -0.69
C ASN A 32 5.70 7.18 0.36
N THR A 33 4.95 6.16 -0.07
CA THR A 33 4.18 5.29 0.85
C THR A 33 5.08 4.36 1.67
N ILE A 34 6.21 3.90 1.10
CA ILE A 34 7.18 3.05 1.81
C ILE A 34 8.04 3.87 2.77
N CYS A 35 8.37 5.12 2.42
CA CYS A 35 9.08 6.08 3.27
C CYS A 35 8.19 6.62 4.40
N GLY A 36 7.78 5.73 5.30
CA GLY A 36 6.97 6.06 6.47
C GLY A 36 7.80 6.24 7.76
N PRO A 37 7.11 6.38 8.92
CA PRO A 37 7.75 6.55 10.23
C PRO A 37 8.65 5.37 10.63
N GLY A 38 8.48 4.18 10.03
CA GLY A 38 9.38 3.04 10.27
C GLY A 38 10.81 3.27 9.79
N MET A 39 11.03 4.15 8.80
CA MET A 39 12.36 4.40 8.23
C MET A 39 13.30 5.07 9.24
N VAL A 40 12.79 5.97 10.10
CA VAL A 40 13.62 6.67 11.09
C VAL A 40 14.11 5.75 12.21
N VAL A 41 13.50 4.58 12.38
CA VAL A 41 13.88 3.59 13.39
C VAL A 41 14.99 2.66 12.90
N LEU A 42 15.18 2.54 11.58
CA LEU A 42 16.18 1.64 10.97
C LEU A 42 17.61 1.88 11.48
N PRO A 43 18.13 3.13 11.56
CA PRO A 43 19.48 3.36 12.06
C PRO A 43 19.69 2.85 13.47
N ARG A 44 18.69 2.99 14.35
CA ARG A 44 18.74 2.51 15.72
C ARG A 44 18.85 0.98 15.79
N VAL A 45 18.11 0.27 14.94
CA VAL A 45 18.20 -1.20 14.85
C VAL A 45 19.60 -1.65 14.43
N TYR A 46 20.21 -0.95 13.47
CA TYR A 46 21.59 -1.21 13.06
C TYR A 46 22.62 -0.88 14.14
N GLN A 47 22.35 0.10 15.00
CA GLN A 47 23.20 0.43 16.15
C GLN A 47 23.13 -0.64 17.24
N GLU A 48 21.94 -1.18 17.54
CA GLU A 48 21.74 -2.16 18.61
C GLU A 48 22.13 -3.60 18.21
N ALA A 49 21.81 -4.03 16.97
CA ALA A 49 22.01 -5.41 16.51
C ALA A 49 23.24 -5.60 15.60
N GLY A 50 24.01 -4.55 15.35
CA GLY A 50 25.14 -4.56 14.42
C GLY A 50 24.73 -4.59 12.94
N TYR A 51 25.69 -4.75 12.03
CA TYR A 51 25.43 -4.64 10.59
C TYR A 51 24.90 -5.94 9.95
N VAL A 52 25.40 -7.09 10.39
CA VAL A 52 25.20 -8.37 9.67
C VAL A 52 23.79 -8.92 9.85
N ILE A 53 23.30 -8.98 11.09
CA ILE A 53 21.99 -9.58 11.40
C ILE A 53 20.84 -8.79 10.76
N PRO A 54 20.73 -7.45 10.92
CA PRO A 54 19.64 -6.69 10.31
C PRO A 54 19.66 -6.76 8.79
N THR A 55 20.83 -6.70 8.15
CA THR A 55 20.94 -6.75 6.68
C THR A 55 20.43 -8.07 6.11
N LEU A 56 20.73 -9.20 6.76
CA LEU A 56 20.24 -10.51 6.32
C LEU A 56 18.72 -10.60 6.47
N VAL A 57 18.17 -10.13 7.59
CA VAL A 57 16.72 -10.13 7.84
C VAL A 57 16.00 -9.21 6.84
N PHE A 58 16.51 -8.00 6.59
CA PHE A 58 15.95 -7.09 5.59
C PHE A 58 15.99 -7.69 4.19
N MET A 59 17.06 -8.42 3.82
CA MET A 59 17.13 -9.12 2.54
C MET A 59 16.03 -10.19 2.41
N LEU A 60 15.81 -11.00 3.45
CA LEU A 60 14.73 -12.00 3.46
C LEU A 60 13.33 -11.36 3.37
N ILE A 61 13.13 -10.24 4.06
CA ILE A 61 11.88 -9.47 3.99
C ILE A 61 11.68 -8.90 2.57
N CYS A 62 12.73 -8.36 1.95
CA CYS A 62 12.66 -7.86 0.56
C CYS A 62 12.27 -8.95 -0.43
N ILE A 63 12.85 -10.14 -0.33
CA ILE A 63 12.54 -11.28 -1.21
C ILE A 63 11.08 -11.72 -1.00
N SER A 64 10.66 -11.91 0.25
CA SER A 64 9.29 -12.36 0.55
C SER A 64 8.24 -11.31 0.13
N SER A 65 8.50 -10.03 0.33
CA SER A 65 7.64 -8.93 -0.12
C SER A 65 7.52 -8.88 -1.65
N SER A 66 8.64 -9.05 -2.38
CA SER A 66 8.65 -9.08 -3.85
C SER A 66 7.84 -10.26 -4.40
N LEU A 67 7.99 -11.44 -3.80
CA LEU A 67 7.20 -12.62 -4.16
C LEU A 67 5.71 -12.41 -3.87
N ALA A 68 5.36 -11.88 -2.70
CA ALA A 68 3.98 -11.60 -2.32
C ALA A 68 3.32 -10.59 -3.27
N SER A 69 4.04 -9.52 -3.64
CA SER A 69 3.54 -8.55 -4.62
C SER A 69 3.32 -9.16 -6.00
N THR A 70 4.20 -10.08 -6.42
CA THR A 70 4.09 -10.77 -7.71
C THR A 70 2.86 -11.68 -7.74
N PHE A 71 2.65 -12.48 -6.70
CA PHE A 71 1.46 -13.32 -6.58
C PHE A 71 0.17 -12.50 -6.52
N LEU A 72 0.18 -11.35 -5.85
CA LEU A 72 -0.98 -10.46 -5.84
C LEU A 72 -1.29 -9.90 -7.24
N CYS A 73 -0.27 -9.50 -8.00
CA CYS A 73 -0.44 -9.07 -9.39
C CYS A 73 -1.00 -10.20 -10.28
N ASP A 74 -0.53 -11.43 -10.11
CA ASP A 74 -1.06 -12.59 -10.84
C ASP A 74 -2.52 -12.89 -10.48
N CYS A 75 -2.88 -12.80 -9.19
CA CYS A 75 -4.27 -12.91 -8.75
C CYS A 75 -5.16 -11.85 -9.40
N MET A 76 -4.68 -10.60 -9.49
CA MET A 76 -5.41 -9.49 -10.11
C MET A 76 -5.57 -9.67 -11.63
N ALA A 77 -4.60 -10.29 -12.31
CA ALA A 77 -4.65 -10.60 -13.73
C ALA A 77 -5.62 -11.77 -14.06
N ARG A 78 -5.81 -12.70 -13.13
CA ARG A 78 -6.71 -13.87 -13.28
C ARG A 78 -8.19 -13.56 -13.12
N ILE A 79 -8.56 -12.33 -12.75
CA ILE A 79 -9.97 -11.95 -12.61
C ILE A 79 -10.64 -11.88 -14.00
N PRO A 80 -11.82 -12.51 -14.19
CA PRO A 80 -12.49 -12.58 -15.48
C PRO A 80 -12.79 -11.17 -16.01
N GLY A 81 -12.25 -10.86 -17.20
CA GLY A 81 -12.38 -9.54 -17.84
C GLY A 81 -11.29 -8.53 -17.48
N ASN A 82 -10.18 -8.93 -16.85
CA ASN A 82 -9.07 -8.04 -16.48
C ASN A 82 -7.67 -8.55 -16.87
N SER A 83 -7.54 -9.25 -18.01
CA SER A 83 -6.27 -9.82 -18.48
C SER A 83 -5.18 -8.79 -18.83
N ARG A 84 -5.55 -7.51 -19.01
CA ARG A 84 -4.63 -6.37 -19.26
C ARG A 84 -4.64 -5.31 -18.15
N PHE A 85 -5.15 -5.63 -16.97
CA PHE A 85 -5.34 -4.67 -15.88
C PHE A 85 -6.20 -3.44 -16.29
N GLU A 86 -7.11 -3.59 -17.24
CA GLU A 86 -7.91 -2.50 -17.80
C GLU A 86 -8.98 -1.98 -16.82
N ARG A 87 -9.40 -2.80 -15.86
CA ARG A 87 -10.35 -2.40 -14.80
C ARG A 87 -9.61 -1.99 -13.53
N ARG A 88 -10.08 -0.91 -12.87
CA ARG A 88 -9.69 -0.60 -11.48
C ARG A 88 -10.32 -1.63 -10.57
N ILE A 89 -9.53 -2.60 -10.14
CA ILE A 89 -9.96 -3.58 -9.15
C ILE A 89 -9.36 -3.15 -7.82
N GLU A 90 -10.22 -2.93 -6.83
CA GLU A 90 -9.78 -2.68 -5.47
C GLU A 90 -9.23 -3.96 -4.85
N PHE A 91 -8.27 -3.82 -3.94
CA PHE A 91 -7.63 -4.96 -3.26
C PHE A 91 -8.67 -5.94 -2.67
N VAL A 92 -9.73 -5.42 -2.07
CA VAL A 92 -10.81 -6.21 -1.44
C VAL A 92 -11.65 -6.98 -2.48
N ASN A 93 -11.85 -6.42 -3.67
CA ASN A 93 -12.65 -7.05 -4.74
C ASN A 93 -11.95 -8.28 -5.33
N ILE A 94 -10.61 -8.38 -5.20
CA ILE A 94 -9.85 -9.57 -5.58
C ILE A 94 -10.29 -10.78 -4.74
N PHE A 95 -10.52 -10.56 -3.43
CA PHE A 95 -10.92 -11.62 -2.51
C PHE A 95 -12.37 -12.05 -2.65
N ASP A 96 -13.28 -11.14 -3.03
CA ASP A 96 -14.68 -11.49 -3.30
C ASP A 96 -14.80 -12.50 -4.44
N ASN A 97 -14.07 -12.25 -5.53
CA ASN A 97 -14.16 -13.08 -6.72
C ASN A 97 -13.42 -14.43 -6.60
N MET A 98 -12.46 -14.56 -5.68
CA MET A 98 -11.68 -15.79 -5.48
C MET A 98 -12.17 -16.65 -4.31
N TRP A 99 -12.58 -16.03 -3.19
CA TRP A 99 -12.88 -16.71 -1.92
C TRP A 99 -14.32 -16.46 -1.44
N GLY A 100 -15.09 -15.63 -2.15
CA GLY A 100 -16.46 -15.27 -1.79
C GLY A 100 -16.56 -14.28 -0.61
N LYS A 101 -17.81 -14.06 -0.17
CA LYS A 101 -18.18 -12.99 0.77
C LYS A 101 -17.52 -13.09 2.16
N TRP A 102 -17.07 -14.28 2.57
CA TRP A 102 -16.40 -14.44 3.87
C TRP A 102 -14.95 -13.97 3.80
N GLY A 103 -14.21 -14.35 2.75
CA GLY A 103 -12.84 -13.87 2.51
C GLY A 103 -12.78 -12.35 2.33
N LEU A 104 -13.79 -11.77 1.68
CA LEU A 104 -13.93 -10.31 1.57
C LEU A 104 -13.99 -9.62 2.94
N ARG A 105 -14.83 -10.11 3.87
CA ARG A 105 -14.94 -9.50 5.20
C ARG A 105 -13.62 -9.57 5.97
N VAL A 106 -12.92 -10.70 5.89
CA VAL A 106 -11.63 -10.89 6.57
C VAL A 106 -10.57 -9.96 5.98
N ALA A 107 -10.44 -9.93 4.65
CA ALA A 107 -9.47 -9.07 3.97
C ALA A 107 -9.73 -7.58 4.24
N GLN A 108 -11.01 -7.17 4.21
CA GLN A 108 -11.41 -5.80 4.50
C GLN A 108 -11.13 -5.41 5.96
N ALA A 109 -11.41 -6.31 6.92
CA ALA A 109 -11.09 -6.07 8.33
C ALA A 109 -9.59 -5.92 8.56
N MET A 110 -8.77 -6.83 8.00
CA MET A 110 -7.30 -6.76 8.10
C MET A 110 -6.75 -5.49 7.45
N PHE A 111 -7.30 -5.08 6.31
CA PHE A 111 -6.89 -3.84 5.64
C PHE A 111 -7.20 -2.60 6.48
N MET A 112 -8.38 -2.54 7.10
CA MET A 112 -8.75 -1.44 8.01
C MET A 112 -7.82 -1.37 9.22
N VAL A 113 -7.51 -2.51 9.86
CA VAL A 113 -6.58 -2.56 10.99
C VAL A 113 -5.19 -2.08 10.57
N ASN A 114 -4.71 -2.49 9.39
CA ASN A 114 -3.42 -2.03 8.86
C ASN A 114 -3.39 -0.50 8.67
N MET A 115 -4.44 0.09 8.09
CA MET A 115 -4.53 1.54 7.91
C MET A 115 -4.58 2.29 9.25
N MET A 116 -5.31 1.77 10.24
CA MET A 116 -5.33 2.34 11.59
C MET A 116 -3.95 2.26 12.25
N ALA A 117 -3.27 1.12 12.16
CA ALA A 117 -1.93 0.93 12.72
C ALA A 117 -0.90 1.88 12.10
N GLN A 118 -0.95 2.09 10.78
CA GLN A 118 -0.07 3.05 10.09
C GLN A 118 -0.33 4.49 10.55
N THR A 119 -1.59 4.86 10.77
CA THR A 119 -1.96 6.18 11.29
C THR A 119 -1.42 6.38 12.71
N VAL A 120 -1.60 5.40 13.59
CA VAL A 120 -1.09 5.44 14.97
C VAL A 120 0.44 5.54 15.01
N SER A 121 1.14 4.74 14.20
CA SER A 121 2.61 4.79 14.08
C SER A 121 3.11 6.19 13.67
N SER A 122 2.41 6.84 12.74
CA SER A 122 2.74 8.20 12.28
C SER A 122 2.54 9.25 13.37
N ILE A 123 1.47 9.13 14.17
CA ILE A 123 1.22 10.03 15.30
C ILE A 123 2.33 9.90 16.36
N ILE A 124 2.71 8.67 16.72
CA ILE A 124 3.76 8.41 17.73
C ILE A 124 5.11 8.97 17.26
N ALA A 125 5.50 8.69 16.02
CA ALA A 125 6.76 9.19 15.48
C ALA A 125 6.82 10.74 15.46
N ASN A 126 5.72 11.39 15.06
CA ASN A 126 5.63 12.84 15.07
C ASN A 126 5.69 13.43 16.49
N ALA A 127 5.06 12.77 17.47
CA ALA A 127 5.15 13.16 18.87
C ALA A 127 6.59 13.08 19.39
N GLN A 128 7.30 11.99 19.12
CA GLN A 128 8.70 11.81 19.54
C GLN A 128 9.64 12.87 18.94
N VAL A 129 9.42 13.23 17.67
CA VAL A 129 10.18 14.31 17.02
C VAL A 129 9.87 15.66 17.66
N MET A 130 8.60 15.92 17.99
CA MET A 130 8.19 17.15 18.67
C MET A 130 8.76 17.26 20.09
N ASP A 131 8.75 16.17 20.86
CA ASP A 131 9.34 16.13 22.20
C ASP A 131 10.84 16.44 22.16
N SER A 132 11.55 15.86 21.18
CA SER A 132 12.98 16.11 20.97
C SER A 132 13.25 17.58 20.60
N LEU A 133 12.35 18.20 19.82
CA LEU A 133 12.43 19.62 19.47
C LEU A 133 12.22 20.52 20.69
N VAL A 134 11.22 20.23 21.53
CA VAL A 134 10.93 21.03 22.73
C VAL A 134 12.10 20.98 23.72
N VAL A 135 12.69 19.79 23.93
CA VAL A 135 13.89 19.65 24.79
C VAL A 135 15.07 20.44 24.22
N PHE A 136 15.25 20.45 22.89
CA PHE A 136 16.33 21.22 22.27
C PHE A 136 16.12 22.75 22.37
N LEU A 137 14.87 23.21 22.34
CA LEU A 137 14.53 24.64 22.35
C LEU A 137 14.52 25.26 23.76
N ASN A 138 14.41 24.44 24.80
CA ASN A 138 14.48 24.85 26.21
C ASN A 138 15.75 24.27 26.87
N PRO A 139 16.94 24.86 26.61
CA PRO A 139 18.21 24.39 27.16
C PRO A 139 18.27 24.49 28.69
#